data_AF-A0A0P9PTL9-F1
#
_entry.id   AF-A0A0P9PTL9-F1
#
_cell.length_a   1.000
_cell.length_b   1.000
_cell.length_c   1.000
_cell.angle_alpha   90.00
_cell.angle_beta   90.00
_cell.angle_gamma   90.00
#
_symmetry.space_group_name_H-M   'P 1'
#
loop_
_entity.id
_entity.type
_entity.pdbx_description
1 polymer ?
#
loop_
_entity_poly.entity_id
_entity_poly.type
_entity_poly.pdbx_seq_one_letter_code
_entity_poly.pdbx_strand_id
1 'polypeptide(L)'
;MKLLAPGANTALANAHCTWNLESGKSSVFGEYAAVALLAVNDKRQPMGDPALLHQEQSWMEWSGGPQDVGCTLRLDRLPAGSDRVLLMVYVYAAMGPVRDVASLYLKVDADIEHRLDLRDNGEAAIIIGEFYKRNEQWKFRALSEGSAYGLSAFGRKIGLDVDDRHPRHPSGGSGGGPRHESATGTAFVVGPVLVIGMAETAVGLGAGVHRAYSATRSDALYLVSTRHPTGSELFARFEEEHSHASAHLIHLPVDPALREMMLGARSLVLVDDEASTGKTFINLHQALVEAGLSNIERVVTCVLTDWSAGAVSTSMGAVAEQVSLLQGSYSFDEDVSAPLPDMPEVGTVAMGDWPLVTANDWGRMGVLSVADTLAPGLSVQKGERVLVVGTSEFVWRPFLLAERLEKAGADVHFSSTSRSPIALGHAIDHALSFSDNYGLGIPNFLYNVRPGQFDRVLICTETPRQAVPAELIEALNAEVICDE
;
A
#
# COMPACT_ATOMS: atom_id res chain seq x y z
N MET A 1 38.86 15.49 22.36
CA MET A 1 38.08 14.81 21.29
C MET A 1 38.58 13.39 21.02
N LYS A 2 37.73 12.41 21.32
CA LYS A 2 37.94 10.97 21.20
C LYS A 2 36.85 10.42 20.27
N LEU A 3 37.27 9.91 19.11
CA LEU A 3 36.37 9.25 18.16
C LEU A 3 36.03 7.84 18.67
N LEU A 4 34.75 7.52 18.79
CA LEU A 4 34.24 6.21 19.19
C LEU A 4 33.67 5.48 17.97
N ALA A 5 34.16 4.27 17.74
CA ALA A 5 33.53 3.30 16.84
C ALA A 5 32.31 2.66 17.52
N PRO A 6 31.33 2.12 16.75
CA PRO A 6 30.23 1.35 17.32
C PRO A 6 30.71 0.27 18.31
N GLY A 7 30.07 0.18 19.47
CA GLY A 7 30.42 -0.71 20.58
C GLY A 7 31.46 -0.13 21.56
N ALA A 8 32.24 0.87 21.16
CA ALA A 8 33.18 1.55 22.05
C ALA A 8 32.46 2.45 23.06
N ASN A 9 33.04 2.59 24.26
CA ASN A 9 32.49 3.43 25.32
C ASN A 9 33.56 4.26 26.01
N THR A 10 33.12 5.33 26.68
CA THR A 10 33.97 6.20 27.47
C THR A 10 33.21 6.76 28.66
N ALA A 11 33.92 7.12 29.73
CA ALA A 11 33.31 7.78 30.88
C ALA A 11 32.91 9.21 30.52
N LEU A 12 31.78 9.66 31.08
CA LEU A 12 31.41 11.07 31.09
C LEU A 12 32.05 11.75 32.29
N ALA A 13 32.38 13.03 32.15
CA ALA A 13 32.94 13.82 33.24
C ALA A 13 31.91 14.01 34.36
N ASN A 14 30.67 14.33 33.98
CA ASN A 14 29.61 14.75 34.88
C ASN A 14 28.30 14.00 34.55
N ALA A 15 27.34 14.02 35.49
CA ALA A 15 25.96 13.56 35.22
C ALA A 15 25.15 14.55 34.36
N HIS A 16 25.71 15.72 34.07
CA HIS A 16 25.15 16.72 33.18
C HIS A 16 26.00 16.75 31.91
N CYS A 17 25.41 16.45 30.76
CA CYS A 17 26.12 16.45 29.48
C CYS A 17 25.28 17.10 28.38
N THR A 18 25.97 17.56 27.35
CA THR A 18 25.38 18.14 26.15
C THR A 18 25.75 17.30 24.94
N TRP A 19 24.91 17.27 23.92
CA TRP A 19 25.27 16.64 22.66
C TRP A 19 24.63 17.35 21.47
N ASN A 20 25.27 17.21 20.31
CA ASN A 20 24.88 17.79 19.03
C ASN A 20 24.93 16.71 17.95
N LEU A 21 23.93 16.69 17.08
CA LEU A 21 23.77 15.70 16.02
C LEU A 21 23.56 16.41 14.67
N GLU A 22 24.54 16.25 13.80
CA GLU A 22 24.52 16.76 12.43
C GLU A 22 24.23 15.61 11.45
N SER A 23 23.46 15.88 10.39
CA SER A 23 23.21 14.94 9.30
C SER A 23 23.95 15.32 8.02
N GLY A 24 24.31 14.32 7.20
CA GLY A 24 24.95 14.53 5.90
C GLY A 24 24.06 15.24 4.87
N LYS A 25 22.74 15.32 5.11
CA LYS A 25 21.78 16.11 4.35
C LYS A 25 21.28 17.29 5.18
N SER A 26 21.23 18.48 4.59
CA SER A 26 20.69 19.68 5.24
C SER A 26 19.17 19.56 5.46
N SER A 27 18.70 19.98 6.62
CA SER A 27 17.27 20.10 6.96
C SER A 27 16.50 18.77 6.96
N VAL A 28 17.17 17.66 7.29
CA VAL A 28 16.51 16.34 7.36
C VAL A 28 15.68 16.18 8.65
N PHE A 29 16.15 16.79 9.74
CA PHE A 29 15.49 16.67 11.04
C PHE A 29 14.30 17.64 11.14
N GLY A 30 13.14 17.13 11.52
CA GLY A 30 11.89 17.89 11.57
C GLY A 30 11.07 17.90 10.28
N GLU A 31 11.59 17.34 9.18
CA GLU A 31 10.86 17.16 7.91
C GLU A 31 10.80 15.69 7.49
N TYR A 32 11.93 14.98 7.52
CA TYR A 32 12.03 13.56 7.12
C TYR A 32 12.31 12.64 8.30
N ALA A 33 13.26 13.03 9.15
CA ALA A 33 13.69 12.29 10.32
C ALA A 33 13.52 13.10 11.60
N ALA A 34 13.58 12.42 12.74
CA ALA A 34 13.54 13.00 14.06
C ALA A 34 14.41 12.20 15.04
N VAL A 35 14.55 12.74 16.25
CA VAL A 35 15.35 12.15 17.32
C VAL A 35 14.44 11.82 18.50
N ALA A 36 14.69 10.69 19.15
CA ALA A 36 14.00 10.28 20.36
C ALA A 36 15.01 9.89 21.44
N LEU A 37 14.70 10.25 22.69
CA LEU A 37 15.43 9.83 23.87
C LEU A 37 14.51 9.01 24.78
N LEU A 38 14.96 7.82 25.16
CA LEU A 38 14.19 6.88 25.98
C LEU A 38 14.93 6.57 27.27
N ALA A 39 14.36 6.97 28.41
CA ALA A 39 14.87 6.60 29.73
C ALA A 39 14.42 5.18 30.09
N VAL A 40 15.37 4.26 30.24
CA VAL A 40 15.07 2.83 30.43
C VAL A 40 15.94 2.23 31.55
N ASN A 41 15.61 1.02 32.00
CA ASN A 41 16.41 0.25 32.95
C ASN A 41 17.42 -0.69 32.26
N ASP A 42 18.10 -1.53 33.04
CA ASP A 42 19.10 -2.48 32.55
C ASP A 42 18.59 -3.47 31.51
N LYS A 43 17.30 -3.80 31.59
CA LYS A 43 16.57 -4.67 30.66
C LYS A 43 15.94 -3.91 29.48
N ARG A 44 16.25 -2.63 29.30
CA ARG A 44 15.66 -1.72 28.31
C ARG A 44 14.14 -1.54 28.45
N GLN A 45 13.59 -1.71 29.65
CA GLN A 45 12.19 -1.38 29.91
C GLN A 45 12.05 0.12 30.19
N PRO A 46 11.03 0.79 29.64
CA PRO A 46 10.81 2.23 29.80
C PRO A 46 10.44 2.58 31.23
N MET A 47 11.07 3.63 31.77
CA MET A 47 10.87 4.09 33.15
C MET A 47 10.10 5.44 33.22
N GLY A 48 9.75 6.00 32.06
CA GLY A 48 8.97 7.23 31.93
C GLY A 48 8.63 7.51 30.48
N ASP A 49 8.01 8.66 30.24
CA ASP A 49 7.61 9.09 28.90
C ASP A 49 8.82 9.33 27.99
N PRO A 50 8.69 9.06 26.68
CA PRO A 50 9.74 9.37 25.71
C PRO A 50 9.93 10.89 25.59
N ALA A 51 11.15 11.32 25.28
CA ALA A 51 11.39 12.68 24.80
C ALA A 51 11.58 12.65 23.28
N LEU A 52 10.52 12.97 22.55
CA LEU A 52 10.55 13.14 21.09
C LEU A 52 11.09 14.52 20.73
N LEU A 53 11.54 14.70 19.49
CA LEU A 53 12.01 16.00 18.99
C LEU A 53 10.97 17.10 19.28
N HIS A 54 11.40 18.17 19.95
CA HIS A 54 10.57 19.29 20.43
C HIS A 54 9.61 18.97 21.61
N GLN A 55 9.71 17.80 22.23
CA GLN A 55 9.05 17.48 23.49
C GLN A 55 10.10 17.36 24.60
N GLU A 56 10.09 18.30 25.53
CA GLU A 56 11.03 18.34 26.65
C GLU A 56 10.55 17.51 27.83
N GLN A 57 11.50 17.04 28.65
CA GLN A 57 11.22 16.35 29.91
C GLN A 57 11.99 17.01 31.04
N SER A 58 11.60 16.78 32.30
CA SER A 58 12.27 17.40 33.46
C SER A 58 13.79 17.11 33.57
N TRP A 59 14.25 16.06 32.89
CA TRP A 59 15.64 15.59 32.82
C TRP A 59 16.37 15.98 31.52
N MET A 60 15.74 16.69 30.59
CA MET A 60 16.37 17.08 29.32
C MET A 60 15.81 18.36 28.72
N GLU A 61 16.58 19.03 27.87
CA GLU A 61 16.17 20.25 27.15
C GLU A 61 16.71 20.18 25.72
N TRP A 62 15.87 20.48 24.73
CA TRP A 62 16.28 20.49 23.33
C TRP A 62 16.99 21.80 22.99
N SER A 63 17.94 21.76 22.04
CA SER A 63 18.65 22.93 21.54
C SER A 63 18.99 22.73 20.05
N GLY A 64 19.55 23.75 19.41
CA GLY A 64 19.90 23.69 17.98
C GLY A 64 18.68 23.85 17.06
N GLY A 65 18.74 23.27 15.85
CA GLY A 65 17.72 23.41 14.82
C GLY A 65 17.75 22.28 13.77
N PRO A 66 16.98 22.38 12.66
CA PRO A 66 16.81 21.29 11.67
C PRO A 66 18.10 20.74 11.02
N GLN A 67 19.21 21.47 11.12
CA GLN A 67 20.51 21.08 10.57
C GLN A 67 21.51 20.59 11.62
N ASP A 68 21.23 20.84 12.90
CA ASP A 68 22.08 20.45 14.04
C ASP A 68 21.17 20.33 15.26
N VAL A 69 20.72 19.11 15.54
CA VAL A 69 19.83 18.83 16.68
C VAL A 69 20.70 18.67 17.92
N GLY A 70 20.53 19.54 18.90
CA GLY A 70 21.25 19.50 20.16
C GLY A 70 20.35 19.14 21.34
N CYS A 71 20.93 18.65 22.42
CA CYS A 71 20.21 18.43 23.67
C CYS A 71 21.14 18.51 24.89
N THR A 72 20.60 19.05 25.98
CA THR A 72 21.20 19.01 27.32
C THR A 72 20.52 17.92 28.15
N LEU A 73 21.28 16.98 28.70
CA LEU A 73 20.83 15.87 29.53
C LEU A 73 21.25 16.03 30.98
N ARG A 74 20.31 15.87 31.91
CA ARG A 74 20.48 15.83 33.36
C ARG A 74 20.26 14.39 33.85
N LEU A 75 21.30 13.56 33.73
CA LEU A 75 21.25 12.11 33.99
C LEU A 75 20.97 11.78 35.47
N ASP A 76 21.21 12.72 36.37
CA ASP A 76 20.87 12.65 37.80
C ASP A 76 19.39 12.89 38.10
N ARG A 77 18.61 13.37 37.12
CA ARG A 77 17.17 13.65 37.24
C ARG A 77 16.27 12.68 36.47
N LEU A 78 16.84 11.59 35.95
CA LEU A 78 16.06 10.59 35.22
C LEU A 78 14.92 10.01 36.08
N PRO A 79 13.85 9.50 35.45
CA PRO A 79 12.80 8.79 36.16
C PRO A 79 13.34 7.69 37.08
N ALA A 80 12.63 7.43 38.19
CA ALA A 80 13.05 6.44 39.17
C ALA A 80 13.17 5.04 38.51
N GLY A 81 14.31 4.37 38.74
CA GLY A 81 14.59 3.07 38.13
C GLY A 81 15.34 3.14 36.79
N SER A 82 15.53 4.33 36.22
CA SER A 82 16.39 4.51 35.05
C SER A 82 17.87 4.36 35.40
N ASP A 83 18.57 3.52 34.65
CA ASP A 83 20.04 3.44 34.66
C ASP A 83 20.67 3.79 33.31
N ARG A 84 19.84 4.08 32.31
CA ARG A 84 20.29 4.41 30.97
C ARG A 84 19.30 5.27 30.19
N VAL A 85 19.81 5.93 29.16
CA VAL A 85 19.06 6.68 28.15
C VAL A 85 19.50 6.21 26.78
N LEU A 86 18.56 5.74 25.96
CA LEU A 86 18.80 5.42 24.55
C LEU A 86 18.65 6.68 23.70
N LEU A 87 19.62 6.94 22.83
CA LEU A 87 19.56 8.00 21.83
C LEU A 87 19.27 7.37 20.46
N MET A 88 18.13 7.74 19.88
CA MET A 88 17.60 7.12 18.66
C MET A 88 17.35 8.16 17.57
N VAL A 89 17.68 7.79 16.34
CA VAL A 89 17.23 8.51 15.14
C VAL A 89 16.18 7.65 14.46
N TYR A 90 15.09 8.27 14.04
CA TYR A 90 14.00 7.60 13.34
C TYR A 90 13.47 8.47 12.21
N VAL A 91 12.87 7.85 11.20
CA VAL A 91 12.11 8.55 10.16
C VAL A 91 10.65 8.68 10.58
N TYR A 92 9.99 9.77 10.18
CA TYR A 92 8.55 9.87 10.44
C TYR A 92 7.80 8.75 9.72
N ALA A 93 6.70 8.29 10.34
CA ALA A 93 5.88 7.20 9.80
C ALA A 93 5.61 7.38 8.29
N ALA A 94 5.79 6.31 7.51
CA ALA A 94 5.61 6.23 6.05
C ALA A 94 6.62 7.02 5.17
N MET A 95 7.69 7.60 5.71
CA MET A 95 8.65 8.40 4.91
C MET A 95 9.82 7.59 4.30
N GLY A 96 10.08 6.36 4.74
CA GLY A 96 11.12 5.49 4.17
C GLY A 96 12.21 5.07 5.17
N PRO A 97 13.41 4.67 4.72
CA PRO A 97 14.48 4.16 5.59
C PRO A 97 15.51 5.21 6.03
N VAL A 98 16.18 4.99 7.17
CA VAL A 98 17.22 5.87 7.71
C VAL A 98 18.43 6.06 6.77
N ARG A 99 18.65 5.18 5.77
CA ARG A 99 19.66 5.42 4.71
C ARG A 99 19.50 6.74 3.99
N ASP A 100 18.29 7.29 3.91
CA ASP A 100 18.05 8.55 3.24
C ASP A 100 18.54 9.75 4.07
N VAL A 101 18.94 9.55 5.32
CA VAL A 101 19.69 10.54 6.12
C VAL A 101 21.17 10.61 5.70
N ALA A 102 21.66 9.60 4.96
CA ALA A 102 23.02 9.41 4.44
C ALA A 102 24.10 9.20 5.51
N SER A 103 24.31 10.15 6.42
CA SER A 103 25.30 10.02 7.49
C SER A 103 24.91 10.84 8.71
N LEU A 104 25.44 10.44 9.87
CA LEU A 104 25.27 11.15 11.13
C LEU A 104 26.62 11.45 11.76
N TYR A 105 26.73 12.63 12.35
CA TYR A 105 27.86 13.05 13.14
C TYR A 105 27.39 13.54 14.51
N LEU A 106 27.60 12.70 15.52
CA LEU A 106 27.25 12.95 16.91
C LEU A 106 28.48 13.45 17.67
N LYS A 107 28.33 14.58 18.37
CA LYS A 107 29.29 15.09 19.34
C LYS A 107 28.64 15.04 20.72
N VAL A 108 29.30 14.44 21.70
CA VAL A 108 28.87 14.46 23.11
C VAL A 108 29.91 15.22 23.91
N ASP A 109 29.47 16.30 24.54
CA ASP A 109 30.29 17.36 25.13
C ASP A 109 31.36 17.86 24.12
N ALA A 110 32.49 18.38 24.61
CA ALA A 110 33.62 18.79 23.76
C ALA A 110 34.56 17.63 23.39
N ASP A 111 34.32 16.42 23.91
CA ASP A 111 35.35 15.39 24.02
C ASP A 111 35.04 14.08 23.32
N ILE A 112 33.81 13.84 22.88
CA ILE A 112 33.42 12.55 22.29
C ILE A 112 32.82 12.79 20.92
N GLU A 113 33.28 12.02 19.94
CA GLU A 113 32.75 12.03 18.59
C GLU A 113 32.31 10.64 18.18
N HIS A 114 31.20 10.54 17.45
CA HIS A 114 30.74 9.31 16.82
C HIS A 114 30.21 9.62 15.42
N ARG A 115 30.64 8.84 14.42
CA ARG A 115 30.24 9.00 13.02
C ARG A 115 29.60 7.70 12.54
N LEU A 116 28.44 7.82 11.91
CA LEU A 116 27.72 6.72 11.29
C LEU A 116 27.49 7.01 9.82
N ASP A 117 27.81 6.03 8.99
CA ASP A 117 27.36 5.97 7.61
C ASP A 117 26.08 5.16 7.58
N LEU A 118 24.99 5.76 7.10
CA LEU A 118 23.68 5.14 7.09
C LEU A 118 23.31 4.58 5.71
N ARG A 119 24.14 4.74 4.68
CA ARG A 119 23.75 4.42 3.30
C ARG A 119 23.32 2.97 3.08
N ASP A 120 23.79 2.05 3.93
CA ASP A 120 23.44 0.63 3.91
C ASP A 120 22.33 0.26 4.94
N ASN A 121 21.79 1.23 5.68
CA ASN A 121 20.76 1.01 6.71
C ASN A 121 19.34 1.10 6.15
N GLY A 122 18.72 -0.06 5.93
CA GLY A 122 17.33 -0.17 5.47
C GLY A 122 16.28 0.01 6.57
N GLU A 123 16.68 0.17 7.83
CA GLU A 123 15.78 0.29 8.97
C GLU A 123 15.08 1.66 9.06
N ALA A 124 13.90 1.73 9.67
CA ALA A 124 13.18 2.99 9.88
C ALA A 124 13.57 3.73 11.18
N ALA A 125 14.28 3.06 12.09
CA ALA A 125 14.89 3.69 13.26
C ALA A 125 16.22 3.02 13.60
N ILE A 126 17.10 3.74 14.29
CA ILE A 126 18.42 3.26 14.70
C ILE A 126 18.82 3.86 16.05
N ILE A 127 19.33 3.03 16.95
CA ILE A 127 19.97 3.45 18.19
C ILE A 127 21.43 3.81 17.87
N ILE A 128 21.76 5.08 18.01
CA ILE A 128 23.09 5.62 17.67
C ILE A 128 23.99 5.76 18.89
N GLY A 129 23.43 5.65 20.10
CA GLY A 129 24.18 5.62 21.34
C GLY A 129 23.32 5.33 22.56
N GLU A 130 23.99 4.97 23.64
CA GLU A 130 23.37 4.86 24.97
C GLU A 130 24.22 5.57 26.02
N PHE A 131 23.56 6.34 26.88
CA PHE A 131 24.11 6.85 28.14
C PHE A 131 23.75 5.83 29.20
N TYR A 132 24.69 5.32 29.98
CA TYR A 132 24.41 4.29 30.98
C TYR A 132 25.27 4.45 32.23
N LYS A 133 24.74 4.04 33.38
CA LYS A 133 25.42 4.08 34.67
C LYS A 133 26.08 2.74 34.97
N ARG A 134 27.37 2.74 35.30
CA ARG A 134 28.10 1.54 35.76
C ARG A 134 29.08 1.92 36.86
N ASN A 135 29.00 1.24 38.01
CA ASN A 135 29.82 1.52 39.20
C ASN A 135 29.73 2.99 39.65
N GLU A 136 28.52 3.53 39.79
CA GLU A 136 28.25 4.94 40.13
C GLU A 136 28.80 6.00 39.17
N GLN A 137 29.34 5.60 38.01
CA GLN A 137 29.84 6.50 36.98
C GLN A 137 29.01 6.40 35.70
N TRP A 138 28.60 7.55 35.16
CA TRP A 138 27.94 7.64 33.86
C TRP A 138 28.94 7.48 32.72
N LYS A 139 28.51 6.76 31.68
CA LYS A 139 29.31 6.45 30.49
C LYS A 139 28.45 6.63 29.25
N PHE A 140 29.09 6.94 28.14
CA PHE A 140 28.49 6.90 26.82
C PHE A 140 29.06 5.73 26.03
N ARG A 141 28.18 4.97 25.37
CA ARG A 141 28.55 3.94 24.38
C ARG A 141 27.99 4.34 23.02
N ALA A 142 28.86 4.37 22.03
CA ALA A 142 28.48 4.52 20.63
C ALA A 142 27.81 3.23 20.14
N LEU A 143 26.66 3.33 19.46
CA LEU A 143 25.89 2.19 18.97
C LEU A 143 25.52 2.37 17.50
N SER A 144 25.17 1.27 16.85
CA SER A 144 24.64 1.23 15.48
C SER A 144 23.64 0.09 15.40
N GLU A 145 22.63 0.12 16.27
CA GLU A 145 21.65 -0.95 16.39
C GLU A 145 20.36 -0.54 15.67
N GLY A 146 20.13 -1.11 14.49
CA GLY A 146 18.91 -0.87 13.71
C GLY A 146 17.67 -1.45 14.38
N SER A 147 16.56 -0.72 14.24
CA SER A 147 15.22 -1.19 14.53
C SER A 147 14.42 -1.21 13.23
N ALA A 148 14.22 -2.40 12.68
CA ALA A 148 13.60 -2.61 11.37
C ALA A 148 12.19 -2.00 11.22
N TYR A 149 11.49 -1.72 12.32
CA TYR A 149 10.06 -1.37 12.33
C TYR A 149 9.77 0.07 12.79
N GLY A 150 10.79 0.93 12.87
CA GLY A 150 10.62 2.33 13.30
C GLY A 150 10.57 2.49 14.82
N LEU A 151 10.23 3.71 15.27
CA LEU A 151 10.26 4.08 16.69
C LEU A 151 9.03 3.55 17.43
N SER A 152 7.84 3.64 16.85
CA SER A 152 6.60 3.16 17.49
C SER A 152 6.62 1.66 17.73
N ALA A 153 7.13 0.87 16.78
CA ALA A 153 7.28 -0.58 16.94
C ALA A 153 8.37 -0.95 17.94
N PHE A 154 9.48 -0.20 17.97
CA PHE A 154 10.50 -0.36 19.02
C PHE A 154 9.88 -0.11 20.40
N GLY A 155 9.10 0.97 20.53
CA GLY A 155 8.34 1.30 21.73
C GLY A 155 7.47 0.13 22.18
N ARG A 156 6.59 -0.37 21.31
CA ARG A 156 5.69 -1.51 21.63
C ARG A 156 6.45 -2.73 22.13
N LYS A 157 7.60 -3.05 21.52
CA LYS A 157 8.46 -4.18 21.93
C LYS A 157 8.97 -4.03 23.36
N ILE A 158 9.25 -2.81 23.80
CA ILE A 158 9.70 -2.53 25.18
C ILE A 158 8.56 -2.16 26.13
N GLY A 159 7.30 -2.14 25.66
CA GLY A 159 6.13 -1.78 26.46
C GLY A 159 5.88 -0.28 26.58
N LEU A 160 6.32 0.51 25.60
CA LEU A 160 6.11 1.96 25.51
C LEU A 160 5.23 2.31 24.30
N ASP A 161 4.19 3.12 24.51
CA ASP A 161 3.41 3.69 23.42
C ASP A 161 4.10 4.98 22.92
N VAL A 162 4.49 5.03 21.64
CA VAL A 162 5.22 6.15 21.05
C VAL A 162 4.63 6.50 19.70
N ASP A 163 4.27 7.78 19.53
CA ASP A 163 3.79 8.33 18.26
C ASP A 163 4.96 8.87 17.44
N ASP A 164 5.26 8.23 16.31
CA ASP A 164 6.35 8.59 15.40
C ASP A 164 5.87 9.31 14.13
N ARG A 165 4.64 9.86 14.13
CA ARG A 165 4.09 10.65 13.02
C ARG A 165 4.68 12.06 12.95
N HIS A 166 4.59 12.67 11.76
CA HIS A 166 5.10 14.01 11.52
C HIS A 166 4.26 15.09 12.25
N PRO A 167 4.85 16.06 12.98
CA PRO A 167 4.12 17.05 13.79
C PRO A 167 3.16 17.97 13.03
N ARG A 168 3.38 18.18 11.72
CA ARG A 168 2.45 18.93 10.83
C ARG A 168 1.23 18.11 10.37
N HIS A 169 1.15 16.84 10.75
CA HIS A 169 -0.04 16.00 10.63
C HIS A 169 -0.55 15.58 12.03
N PRO A 170 -0.88 16.53 12.93
CA PRO A 170 -1.40 16.18 14.25
C PRO A 170 -2.83 15.65 14.12
N SER A 171 -3.17 14.60 14.86
CA SER A 171 -4.56 14.18 15.03
C SER A 171 -5.36 15.31 15.67
N GLY A 172 -6.43 15.76 15.01
CA GLY A 172 -7.41 16.66 15.61
C GLY A 172 -7.97 16.07 16.90
N GLY A 173 -7.75 16.74 18.03
CA GLY A 173 -8.15 16.25 19.35
C GLY A 173 -9.61 16.54 19.69
N SER A 174 -10.35 15.52 20.13
CA SER A 174 -10.93 15.35 21.49
C SER A 174 -12.25 14.56 21.47
N GLY A 175 -12.33 13.50 22.28
CA GLY A 175 -13.58 12.81 22.61
C GLY A 175 -13.54 11.29 22.53
N GLY A 176 -12.91 10.63 23.52
CA GLY A 176 -13.38 9.37 24.16
C GLY A 176 -13.99 8.21 23.35
N GLY A 177 -13.61 7.98 22.09
CA GLY A 177 -13.95 6.76 21.33
C GLY A 177 -12.77 5.75 21.30
N PRO A 178 -13.01 4.45 21.04
CA PRO A 178 -11.93 3.48 20.87
C PRO A 178 -10.96 3.98 19.79
N ARG A 179 -9.68 4.02 20.16
CA ARG A 179 -8.61 4.70 19.43
C ARG A 179 -8.46 4.11 18.02
N HIS A 180 -8.59 4.99 17.04
CA HIS A 180 -8.31 4.76 15.62
C HIS A 180 -6.87 4.28 15.41
N GLU A 181 -6.71 3.08 14.88
CA GLU A 181 -5.49 2.61 14.22
C GLU A 181 -5.39 3.31 12.85
N SER A 182 -4.71 4.45 12.79
CA SER A 182 -4.28 4.99 11.49
C SER A 182 -3.14 4.12 10.98
N ALA A 183 -3.47 3.23 10.04
CA ALA A 183 -2.55 2.32 9.37
C ALA A 183 -1.36 3.06 8.73
N THR A 184 -0.16 2.82 9.28
CA THR A 184 1.10 2.99 8.56
C THR A 184 1.96 1.74 8.80
N GLY A 185 1.46 0.60 8.35
CA GLY A 185 2.21 -0.64 8.30
C GLY A 185 2.29 -1.13 6.85
N THR A 186 3.48 -1.15 6.27
CA THR A 186 3.85 -2.33 5.50
C THR A 186 4.63 -3.20 6.47
N ALA A 187 3.92 -3.85 7.39
CA ALA A 187 4.48 -4.99 8.09
C ALA A 187 4.91 -5.99 7.02
N PHE A 188 6.19 -6.38 7.03
CA PHE A 188 6.82 -7.23 6.02
C PHE A 188 5.89 -8.34 5.54
N VAL A 189 5.38 -8.17 4.32
CA VAL A 189 4.73 -9.18 3.52
C VAL A 189 5.83 -10.18 3.15
N VAL A 190 5.89 -11.27 3.90
CA VAL A 190 6.90 -12.31 3.72
C VAL A 190 6.69 -12.99 2.38
N GLY A 191 7.75 -13.08 1.59
CA GLY A 191 7.72 -13.65 0.25
C GLY A 191 7.72 -15.18 0.23
N PRO A 192 7.22 -15.82 -0.84
CA PRO A 192 6.63 -15.21 -2.04
C PRO A 192 5.29 -14.53 -1.79
N VAL A 193 4.98 -13.49 -2.58
CA VAL A 193 3.77 -12.68 -2.42
C VAL A 193 2.82 -12.93 -3.57
N LEU A 194 1.58 -13.24 -3.23
CA LEU A 194 0.50 -13.32 -4.19
C LEU A 194 -0.37 -12.06 -4.08
N VAL A 195 -0.38 -11.25 -5.14
CA VAL A 195 -1.28 -10.10 -5.29
C VAL A 195 -2.47 -10.54 -6.13
N ILE A 196 -3.70 -10.32 -5.65
CA ILE A 196 -4.93 -10.64 -6.36
C ILE A 196 -5.76 -9.37 -6.55
N GLY A 197 -6.01 -8.98 -7.80
CA GLY A 197 -6.98 -7.94 -8.13
C GLY A 197 -8.38 -8.51 -8.33
N MET A 198 -9.39 -7.87 -7.76
CA MET A 198 -10.78 -8.31 -7.91
C MET A 198 -11.34 -7.94 -9.30
N ALA A 199 -12.01 -8.88 -9.95
CA ALA A 199 -12.83 -8.57 -11.13
C ALA A 199 -14.00 -7.67 -10.69
N GLU A 200 -14.36 -6.62 -11.40
CA GLU A 200 -13.90 -6.14 -12.71
C GLU A 200 -13.04 -4.87 -12.55
N THR A 201 -13.52 -3.93 -11.74
CA THR A 201 -12.95 -2.59 -11.56
C THR A 201 -11.56 -2.58 -10.94
N ALA A 202 -11.26 -3.53 -10.05
CA ALA A 202 -9.98 -3.58 -9.34
C ALA A 202 -8.89 -4.37 -10.06
N VAL A 203 -9.14 -4.92 -11.26
CA VAL A 203 -8.10 -5.59 -12.06
C VAL A 203 -6.97 -4.60 -12.40
N GLY A 204 -7.32 -3.40 -12.89
CA GLY A 204 -6.32 -2.39 -13.21
C GLY A 204 -5.60 -1.88 -11.95
N LEU A 205 -6.35 -1.68 -10.86
CA LEU A 205 -5.82 -1.23 -9.57
C LEU A 205 -4.83 -2.25 -8.98
N GLY A 206 -5.20 -3.53 -8.97
CA GLY A 206 -4.35 -4.63 -8.50
C GLY A 206 -3.06 -4.76 -9.30
N ALA A 207 -3.13 -4.61 -10.62
CA ALA A 207 -1.94 -4.61 -11.48
C ALA A 207 -1.04 -3.39 -11.20
N GLY A 208 -1.62 -2.22 -10.90
CA GLY A 208 -0.88 -1.04 -10.45
C GLY A 208 -0.16 -1.26 -9.12
N VAL A 209 -0.87 -1.84 -8.14
CA VAL A 209 -0.28 -2.23 -6.85
C VAL A 209 0.86 -3.21 -7.06
N HIS A 210 0.66 -4.26 -7.88
CA HIS A 210 1.70 -5.23 -8.20
C HIS A 210 2.89 -4.59 -8.91
N ARG A 211 2.69 -3.71 -9.90
CA ARG A 211 3.77 -2.99 -10.59
C ARG A 211 4.60 -2.15 -9.62
N ALA A 212 3.95 -1.41 -8.72
CA ALA A 212 4.64 -0.62 -7.72
C ALA A 212 5.40 -1.51 -6.71
N TYR A 213 4.78 -2.61 -6.29
CA TYR A 213 5.32 -3.49 -5.26
C TYR A 213 6.48 -4.37 -5.78
N SER A 214 6.41 -4.83 -7.02
CA SER A 214 7.44 -5.63 -7.69
C SER A 214 8.68 -4.82 -8.07
N ALA A 215 8.62 -3.48 -8.06
CA ALA A 215 9.77 -2.63 -8.38
C ALA A 215 11.00 -2.88 -7.46
N THR A 216 10.77 -3.38 -6.24
CA THR A 216 11.83 -3.66 -5.26
C THR A 216 11.98 -5.14 -4.91
N ARG A 217 11.24 -6.05 -5.57
CA ARG A 217 11.29 -7.49 -5.28
C ARG A 217 10.88 -8.35 -6.47
N SER A 218 11.50 -9.51 -6.63
CA SER A 218 11.29 -10.41 -7.77
C SER A 218 10.30 -11.55 -7.51
N ASP A 219 9.82 -11.69 -6.28
CA ASP A 219 8.98 -12.79 -5.79
C ASP A 219 7.53 -12.36 -5.55
N ALA A 220 7.02 -11.46 -6.40
CA ALA A 220 5.63 -11.00 -6.38
C ALA A 220 4.91 -11.49 -7.64
N LEU A 221 3.93 -12.38 -7.44
CA LEU A 221 3.04 -12.88 -8.48
C LEU A 221 1.74 -12.08 -8.47
N TYR A 222 1.27 -11.68 -9.64
CA TYR A 222 -0.07 -11.10 -9.82
C TYR A 222 -1.03 -12.14 -10.40
N LEU A 223 -2.22 -12.21 -9.83
CA LEU A 223 -3.39 -12.90 -10.36
C LEU A 223 -4.60 -11.98 -10.33
N VAL A 224 -5.63 -12.36 -11.08
CA VAL A 224 -6.93 -11.71 -11.03
C VAL A 224 -7.99 -12.74 -10.69
N SER A 225 -9.02 -12.34 -9.93
CA SER A 225 -10.29 -13.05 -10.06
C SER A 225 -10.91 -12.72 -11.41
N THR A 226 -11.71 -13.63 -11.92
CA THR A 226 -12.36 -13.48 -13.22
C THR A 226 -13.74 -14.09 -13.16
N ARG A 227 -14.62 -13.59 -14.02
CA ARG A 227 -15.95 -14.16 -14.23
C ARG A 227 -16.07 -14.88 -15.57
N HIS A 228 -14.95 -14.98 -16.28
CA HIS A 228 -14.83 -15.67 -17.55
C HIS A 228 -14.01 -16.96 -17.39
N PRO A 229 -14.62 -18.14 -17.59
CA PRO A 229 -13.90 -19.40 -17.72
C PRO A 229 -13.00 -19.36 -18.96
N THR A 230 -11.74 -19.77 -18.79
CA THR A 230 -10.74 -19.88 -19.88
C THR A 230 -10.61 -21.31 -20.41
N GLY A 231 -11.27 -22.28 -19.75
CA GLY A 231 -11.10 -23.72 -20.00
C GLY A 231 -9.91 -24.35 -19.26
N SER A 232 -9.08 -23.58 -18.55
CA SER A 232 -8.03 -24.12 -17.68
C SER A 232 -8.58 -24.64 -16.36
N GLU A 233 -7.74 -25.39 -15.65
CA GLU A 233 -8.04 -25.86 -14.30
C GLU A 233 -8.29 -24.67 -13.35
N LEU A 234 -9.34 -24.78 -12.55
CA LEU A 234 -9.69 -23.79 -11.54
C LEU A 234 -9.01 -24.14 -10.23
N PHE A 235 -8.41 -23.15 -9.59
CA PHE A 235 -7.88 -23.29 -8.24
C PHE A 235 -8.98 -23.10 -7.19
N ALA A 236 -9.72 -22.00 -7.26
CA ALA A 236 -10.76 -21.68 -6.30
C ALA A 236 -11.99 -21.05 -6.97
N ARG A 237 -13.12 -21.16 -6.28
CA ARG A 237 -14.36 -20.43 -6.58
C ARG A 237 -14.87 -19.80 -5.29
N PHE A 238 -15.40 -18.59 -5.36
CA PHE A 238 -16.06 -17.94 -4.22
C PHE A 238 -17.21 -17.05 -4.68
N GLU A 239 -18.07 -16.70 -3.73
CA GLU A 239 -19.24 -15.85 -3.97
C GLU A 239 -19.15 -14.52 -3.19
N GLU A 240 -19.48 -13.43 -3.87
CA GLU A 240 -19.70 -12.10 -3.29
C GLU A 240 -21.19 -11.91 -2.97
N GLU A 241 -21.54 -11.94 -1.68
CA GLU A 241 -22.93 -11.79 -1.20
C GLU A 241 -23.54 -10.39 -1.47
N HIS A 242 -22.71 -9.40 -1.83
CA HIS A 242 -23.09 -8.00 -2.00
C HIS A 242 -22.93 -7.49 -3.45
N SER A 243 -22.61 -8.38 -4.39
CA SER A 243 -22.39 -8.02 -5.80
C SER A 243 -23.49 -8.61 -6.67
N HIS A 244 -23.92 -7.85 -7.69
CA HIS A 244 -24.96 -8.29 -8.64
C HIS A 244 -24.55 -9.48 -9.49
N ALA A 245 -23.27 -9.85 -9.44
CA ALA A 245 -22.77 -11.06 -10.03
C ALA A 245 -21.74 -11.74 -9.13
N SER A 246 -22.27 -12.63 -8.30
CA SER A 246 -21.60 -13.11 -7.09
C SER A 246 -20.46 -14.08 -7.37
N ALA A 247 -20.48 -14.89 -8.43
CA ALA A 247 -19.49 -15.95 -8.60
C ALA A 247 -18.19 -15.45 -9.25
N HIS A 248 -17.08 -15.74 -8.59
CA HIS A 248 -15.72 -15.44 -9.05
C HIS A 248 -14.90 -16.73 -9.17
N LEU A 249 -14.02 -16.73 -10.16
CA LEU A 249 -13.10 -17.82 -10.47
C LEU A 249 -11.66 -17.37 -10.24
N ILE A 250 -10.85 -18.24 -9.66
CA ILE A 250 -9.40 -18.13 -9.64
C ILE A 250 -8.86 -19.33 -10.43
N HIS A 251 -8.17 -19.06 -11.54
CA HIS A 251 -7.54 -20.12 -12.33
C HIS A 251 -6.23 -20.56 -11.71
N LEU A 252 -5.89 -21.84 -11.88
CA LEU A 252 -4.58 -22.35 -11.52
C LEU A 252 -3.59 -22.01 -12.65
N PRO A 253 -2.48 -21.30 -12.38
CA PRO A 253 -1.45 -21.01 -13.39
C PRO A 253 -1.03 -22.26 -14.16
N VAL A 254 -1.00 -22.14 -15.48
CA VAL A 254 -0.54 -23.23 -16.36
C VAL A 254 0.99 -23.36 -16.38
N ASP A 255 1.69 -22.24 -16.19
CA ASP A 255 3.15 -22.22 -16.05
C ASP A 255 3.56 -22.85 -14.71
N PRO A 256 4.42 -23.90 -14.71
CA PRO A 256 4.81 -24.58 -13.47
C PRO A 256 5.52 -23.68 -12.44
N ALA A 257 6.33 -22.71 -12.87
CA ALA A 257 7.06 -21.83 -11.97
C ALA A 257 6.13 -20.81 -11.32
N LEU A 258 5.17 -20.26 -12.09
CA LEU A 258 4.14 -19.38 -11.53
C LEU A 258 3.21 -20.14 -10.58
N ARG A 259 2.86 -21.38 -10.92
CA ARG A 259 2.09 -22.27 -10.06
C ARG A 259 2.80 -22.55 -8.74
N GLU A 260 4.09 -22.88 -8.79
CA GLU A 260 4.90 -23.10 -7.60
C GLU A 260 4.97 -21.83 -6.73
N MET A 261 5.16 -20.66 -7.34
CA MET A 261 5.15 -19.38 -6.63
C MET A 261 3.80 -19.07 -5.97
N MET A 262 2.69 -19.36 -6.66
CA MET A 262 1.34 -19.19 -6.12
C MET A 262 1.10 -20.09 -4.91
N LEU A 263 1.36 -21.41 -5.04
CA LEU A 263 1.13 -22.38 -3.97
C LEU A 263 2.10 -22.20 -2.79
N GLY A 264 3.31 -21.68 -3.08
CA GLY A 264 4.32 -21.33 -2.10
C GLY A 264 4.14 -19.95 -1.48
N ALA A 265 3.12 -19.18 -1.85
CA ALA A 265 2.91 -17.83 -1.35
C ALA A 265 2.80 -17.83 0.18
N ARG A 266 3.55 -16.93 0.82
CA ARG A 266 3.54 -16.70 2.27
C ARG A 266 2.75 -15.46 2.65
N SER A 267 2.48 -14.60 1.68
CA SER A 267 1.59 -13.48 1.90
C SER A 267 0.63 -13.27 0.75
N LEU A 268 -0.55 -12.77 1.12
CA LEU A 268 -1.63 -12.45 0.22
C LEU A 268 -1.90 -10.95 0.26
N VAL A 269 -1.91 -10.29 -0.89
CA VAL A 269 -2.35 -8.90 -1.05
C VAL A 269 -3.62 -8.92 -1.89
N LEU A 270 -4.76 -8.59 -1.28
CA LEU A 270 -6.06 -8.57 -1.93
C LEU A 270 -6.42 -7.13 -2.25
N VAL A 271 -6.70 -6.83 -3.52
CA VAL A 271 -6.92 -5.46 -3.99
C VAL A 271 -8.32 -5.31 -4.55
N ASP A 272 -9.07 -4.37 -4.00
CA ASP A 272 -10.39 -3.97 -4.49
C ASP A 272 -10.52 -2.44 -4.54
N ASP A 273 -11.56 -1.88 -5.13
CA ASP A 273 -11.82 -0.44 -5.08
C ASP A 273 -12.41 0.01 -3.72
N GLU A 274 -13.30 -0.80 -3.14
CA GLU A 274 -13.98 -0.52 -1.87
C GLU A 274 -14.10 -1.77 -0.97
N ALA A 275 -14.05 -1.57 0.36
CA ALA A 275 -14.48 -2.56 1.34
C ALA A 275 -15.75 -2.09 2.05
N SER A 276 -16.92 -2.68 1.75
CA SER A 276 -18.19 -2.33 2.41
C SER A 276 -18.40 -3.11 3.71
N THR A 277 -18.58 -4.43 3.64
CA THR A 277 -18.71 -5.31 4.83
C THR A 277 -17.44 -6.12 5.12
N GLY A 278 -16.45 -6.08 4.22
CA GLY A 278 -15.23 -6.89 4.27
C GLY A 278 -15.44 -8.37 3.92
N LYS A 279 -16.68 -8.84 3.74
CA LYS A 279 -16.98 -10.25 3.46
C LYS A 279 -16.33 -10.77 2.18
N THR A 280 -16.24 -9.96 1.13
CA THR A 280 -15.59 -10.34 -0.13
C THR A 280 -14.16 -10.85 0.11
N PHE A 281 -13.36 -10.08 0.87
CA PHE A 281 -11.99 -10.50 1.21
C PHE A 281 -11.95 -11.73 2.12
N ILE A 282 -12.88 -11.84 3.07
CA ILE A 282 -12.96 -12.98 3.98
C ILE A 282 -13.29 -14.26 3.20
N ASN A 283 -14.29 -14.21 2.32
CA ASN A 283 -14.72 -15.33 1.49
C ASN A 283 -13.63 -15.75 0.49
N LEU A 284 -12.98 -14.78 -0.15
CA LEU A 284 -11.86 -15.06 -1.06
C LEU A 284 -10.70 -15.74 -0.31
N HIS A 285 -10.27 -15.18 0.82
CA HIS A 285 -9.21 -15.78 1.63
C HIS A 285 -9.56 -17.20 2.05
N GLN A 286 -10.79 -17.43 2.54
CA GLN A 286 -11.24 -18.76 2.92
C GLN A 286 -11.20 -19.74 1.75
N ALA A 287 -11.74 -19.35 0.58
CA ALA A 287 -11.74 -20.18 -0.61
C ALA A 287 -10.32 -20.54 -1.09
N LEU A 288 -9.38 -19.60 -1.01
CA LEU A 288 -7.98 -19.84 -1.38
C LEU A 288 -7.28 -20.81 -0.41
N VAL A 289 -7.51 -20.66 0.89
CA VAL A 289 -6.93 -21.55 1.91
C VAL A 289 -7.51 -22.96 1.78
N GLU A 290 -8.83 -23.09 1.61
CA GLU A 290 -9.52 -24.37 1.41
C GLU A 290 -9.07 -25.08 0.12
N ALA A 291 -8.80 -24.31 -0.94
CA ALA A 291 -8.26 -24.82 -2.20
C ALA A 291 -6.80 -25.30 -2.11
N GLY A 292 -6.05 -24.89 -1.07
CA GLY A 292 -4.71 -25.42 -0.81
C GLY A 292 -3.61 -24.38 -0.57
N LEU A 293 -3.91 -23.09 -0.46
CA LEU A 293 -2.91 -22.10 0.00
C LEU A 293 -2.63 -22.28 1.50
N SER A 294 -1.65 -23.12 1.81
CA SER A 294 -1.37 -23.59 3.17
C SER A 294 -0.26 -22.81 3.90
N ASN A 295 0.45 -21.93 3.20
CA ASN A 295 1.65 -21.25 3.71
C ASN A 295 1.42 -19.78 4.08
N ILE A 296 0.16 -19.30 4.08
CA ILE A 296 -0.16 -17.88 4.29
C ILE A 296 0.13 -17.47 5.73
N GLU A 297 1.05 -16.53 5.90
CA GLU A 297 1.46 -15.92 7.16
C GLU A 297 0.91 -14.50 7.32
N ARG A 298 0.64 -13.81 6.20
CA ARG A 298 0.15 -12.43 6.17
C ARG A 298 -0.93 -12.26 5.11
N VAL A 299 -1.95 -11.49 5.47
CA VAL A 299 -3.00 -11.02 4.56
C VAL A 299 -3.03 -9.51 4.62
N VAL A 300 -2.98 -8.84 3.47
CA VAL A 300 -3.11 -7.40 3.36
C VAL A 300 -4.26 -7.14 2.40
N THR A 301 -5.23 -6.34 2.83
CA THR A 301 -6.24 -5.80 1.91
C THR A 301 -5.86 -4.37 1.55
N CYS A 302 -6.04 -4.00 0.28
CA CYS A 302 -5.73 -2.69 -0.25
C CYS A 302 -6.94 -2.17 -1.01
N VAL A 303 -7.56 -1.11 -0.49
CA VAL A 303 -8.76 -0.49 -1.10
C VAL A 303 -8.63 1.02 -1.21
N LEU A 304 -9.40 1.65 -2.08
CA LEU A 304 -9.49 3.10 -2.11
C LEU A 304 -10.31 3.59 -0.92
N THR A 305 -11.44 2.94 -0.64
CA THR A 305 -12.34 3.31 0.46
C THR A 305 -12.71 2.11 1.34
N ASP A 306 -12.67 2.25 2.67
CA ASP A 306 -13.03 1.20 3.62
C ASP A 306 -14.12 1.66 4.59
N TRP A 307 -15.27 1.01 4.50
CA TRP A 307 -16.46 1.21 5.32
C TRP A 307 -16.76 0.00 6.21
N SER A 308 -15.89 -1.01 6.19
CA SER A 308 -16.06 -2.29 6.86
C SER A 308 -15.79 -2.24 8.37
N ALA A 309 -15.38 -1.08 8.88
CA ALA A 309 -15.02 -0.89 10.28
C ALA A 309 -14.03 -1.93 10.81
N GLY A 310 -13.04 -2.31 9.99
CA GLY A 310 -12.01 -3.26 10.39
C GLY A 310 -12.45 -4.74 10.35
N ALA A 311 -13.47 -5.08 9.53
CA ALA A 311 -14.04 -6.43 9.49
C ALA A 311 -13.02 -7.52 9.16
N VAL A 312 -12.08 -7.25 8.25
CA VAL A 312 -11.08 -8.24 7.82
C VAL A 312 -10.08 -8.51 8.94
N SER A 313 -9.52 -7.46 9.55
CA SER A 313 -8.62 -7.62 10.70
C SER A 313 -9.33 -8.25 11.91
N THR A 314 -10.62 -7.97 12.11
CA THR A 314 -11.43 -8.60 13.16
C THR A 314 -11.64 -10.10 12.89
N SER A 315 -11.92 -10.47 11.64
CA SER A 315 -12.20 -11.86 11.25
C SER A 315 -10.94 -12.73 11.24
N MET A 316 -9.83 -12.21 10.72
CA MET A 316 -8.59 -12.97 10.51
C MET A 316 -7.56 -12.76 11.62
N GLY A 317 -7.73 -11.75 12.49
CA GLY A 317 -6.85 -11.47 13.61
C GLY A 317 -5.48 -10.89 13.17
N ALA A 318 -4.45 -11.17 13.96
CA ALA A 318 -3.13 -10.54 13.84
C ALA A 318 -2.40 -10.78 12.51
N VAL A 319 -2.84 -11.76 11.69
CA VAL A 319 -2.27 -12.02 10.37
C VAL A 319 -2.77 -11.06 9.30
N ALA A 320 -3.87 -10.34 9.54
CA ALA A 320 -4.51 -9.47 8.55
C ALA A 320 -4.31 -7.98 8.83
N GLU A 321 -4.07 -7.22 7.76
CA GLU A 321 -3.90 -5.78 7.76
C GLU A 321 -4.78 -5.14 6.69
N GLN A 322 -5.40 -4.00 7.01
CA GLN A 322 -6.26 -3.24 6.12
C GLN A 322 -5.58 -1.92 5.76
N VAL A 323 -5.29 -1.75 4.48
CA VAL A 323 -4.72 -0.52 3.92
C VAL A 323 -5.78 0.14 3.06
N SER A 324 -6.04 1.42 3.32
CA SER A 324 -7.03 2.20 2.58
C SER A 324 -6.63 3.66 2.46
N LEU A 325 -7.07 4.33 1.39
CA LEU A 325 -6.86 5.78 1.24
C LEU A 325 -7.87 6.59 2.06
N LEU A 326 -9.11 6.10 2.17
CA LEU A 326 -10.17 6.70 2.95
C LEU A 326 -10.88 5.63 3.80
N GLN A 327 -11.23 6.00 5.03
CA GLN A 327 -11.97 5.13 5.94
C GLN A 327 -13.18 5.86 6.52
N GLY A 328 -14.24 5.11 6.83
CA GLY A 328 -15.35 5.63 7.60
C GLY A 328 -16.37 4.56 7.94
N SER A 329 -17.61 4.99 8.21
CA SER A 329 -18.75 4.12 8.45
C SER A 329 -20.05 4.80 8.04
N TYR A 330 -21.04 3.99 7.69
CA TYR A 330 -22.39 4.43 7.40
C TYR A 330 -23.42 3.63 8.19
N SER A 331 -24.53 4.27 8.53
CA SER A 331 -25.71 3.63 9.12
C SER A 331 -26.92 4.03 8.29
N PHE A 332 -27.77 3.06 8.00
CA PHE A 332 -28.99 3.27 7.23
C PHE A 332 -30.19 2.91 8.11
N ASP A 333 -31.21 3.76 8.09
CA ASP A 333 -32.54 3.41 8.60
C ASP A 333 -33.33 2.81 7.43
N GLU A 334 -33.71 1.54 7.55
CA GLU A 334 -34.46 0.85 6.49
C GLU A 334 -35.83 1.51 6.28
N ASP A 335 -36.06 2.00 5.06
CA ASP A 335 -37.38 2.40 4.60
C ASP A 335 -38.01 1.27 3.78
N VAL A 336 -38.80 0.43 4.44
CA VAL A 336 -39.53 -0.69 3.82
C VAL A 336 -40.54 -0.24 2.75
N SER A 337 -40.84 1.06 2.68
CA SER A 337 -41.72 1.65 1.66
C SER A 337 -40.96 2.18 0.44
N ALA A 338 -39.63 2.22 0.49
CA ALA A 338 -38.82 2.68 -0.62
C ALA A 338 -39.01 1.75 -1.84
N PRO A 339 -39.25 2.30 -3.04
CA PRO A 339 -39.36 1.49 -4.25
C PRO A 339 -38.00 0.85 -4.56
N LEU A 340 -38.00 -0.46 -4.80
CA LEU A 340 -36.81 -1.16 -5.27
C LEU A 340 -36.53 -0.77 -6.73
N PRO A 341 -35.26 -0.52 -7.10
CA PRO A 341 -34.90 -0.29 -8.49
C PRO A 341 -35.13 -1.56 -9.33
N ASP A 342 -35.52 -1.38 -10.58
CA ASP A 342 -35.52 -2.47 -11.56
C ASP A 342 -34.08 -2.72 -12.02
N MET A 343 -33.56 -3.92 -11.77
CA MET A 343 -32.14 -4.24 -11.95
C MET A 343 -31.97 -5.26 -13.07
N PRO A 344 -31.07 -5.02 -14.05
CA PRO A 344 -30.81 -5.97 -15.13
C PRO A 344 -30.12 -7.23 -14.60
N GLU A 345 -30.41 -8.38 -15.24
CA GLU A 345 -29.79 -9.67 -14.90
C GLU A 345 -28.35 -9.73 -15.46
N VAL A 346 -27.37 -9.42 -14.62
CA VAL A 346 -25.93 -9.35 -14.99
C VAL A 346 -25.07 -10.43 -14.33
N GLY A 347 -25.71 -11.39 -13.64
CA GLY A 347 -25.07 -12.37 -12.75
C GLY A 347 -24.35 -13.54 -13.42
N THR A 348 -24.50 -13.70 -14.74
CA THR A 348 -24.11 -14.92 -15.44
C THR A 348 -22.59 -15.11 -15.49
N VAL A 349 -22.12 -16.28 -15.05
CA VAL A 349 -20.75 -16.78 -15.22
C VAL A 349 -20.78 -17.94 -16.21
N ALA A 350 -20.44 -17.65 -17.46
CA ALA A 350 -20.41 -18.63 -18.53
C ALA A 350 -19.33 -18.28 -19.55
N MET A 351 -18.94 -19.28 -20.34
CA MET A 351 -18.22 -19.02 -21.58
C MET A 351 -19.24 -18.46 -22.58
N GLY A 352 -19.01 -17.23 -23.05
CA GLY A 352 -19.86 -16.62 -24.06
C GLY A 352 -19.56 -17.11 -25.47
N ASP A 353 -20.33 -16.63 -26.44
CA ASP A 353 -20.18 -16.98 -27.86
C ASP A 353 -18.82 -16.61 -28.45
N TRP A 354 -18.12 -15.65 -27.82
CA TRP A 354 -16.80 -15.21 -28.21
C TRP A 354 -15.75 -15.67 -27.19
N PRO A 355 -14.88 -16.64 -27.54
CA PRO A 355 -13.85 -17.11 -26.64
C PRO A 355 -12.81 -16.01 -26.36
N LEU A 356 -12.25 -16.04 -25.16
CA LEU A 356 -11.06 -15.27 -24.82
C LEU A 356 -9.92 -15.67 -25.76
N VAL A 357 -9.23 -14.68 -26.34
CA VAL A 357 -7.98 -14.94 -27.04
C VAL A 357 -6.90 -15.17 -25.98
N THR A 358 -6.48 -16.42 -25.79
CA THR A 358 -5.53 -16.79 -24.72
C THR A 358 -4.18 -16.07 -24.84
N ALA A 359 -3.77 -15.70 -26.06
CA ALA A 359 -2.57 -14.88 -26.28
C ALA A 359 -2.70 -13.45 -25.72
N ASN A 360 -3.93 -12.97 -25.52
CA ASN A 360 -4.24 -11.64 -25.01
C ASN A 360 -4.53 -11.66 -23.51
N ASP A 361 -4.72 -12.84 -22.92
CA ASP A 361 -4.84 -13.00 -21.46
C ASP A 361 -3.49 -12.68 -20.81
N TRP A 362 -3.52 -11.75 -19.87
CA TRP A 362 -2.32 -11.19 -19.27
C TRP A 362 -2.30 -11.32 -17.76
N GLY A 363 -3.41 -11.73 -17.13
CA GLY A 363 -3.62 -11.69 -15.68
C GLY A 363 -4.17 -12.99 -15.08
N ARG A 364 -5.04 -13.72 -15.79
CA ARG A 364 -5.79 -14.84 -15.22
C ARG A 364 -4.92 -16.07 -14.96
N MET A 365 -3.83 -16.24 -15.72
CA MET A 365 -2.88 -17.36 -15.57
C MET A 365 -1.63 -17.03 -14.75
N GLY A 366 -1.55 -15.83 -14.16
CA GLY A 366 -0.40 -15.42 -13.36
C GLY A 366 0.64 -14.66 -14.17
N VAL A 367 1.21 -13.62 -13.56
CA VAL A 367 2.11 -12.67 -14.24
C VAL A 367 3.13 -12.11 -13.25
N LEU A 368 4.38 -11.97 -13.70
CA LEU A 368 5.42 -11.25 -12.94
C LEU A 368 5.66 -9.83 -13.45
N SER A 369 5.36 -9.57 -14.73
CA SER A 369 5.36 -8.25 -15.33
C SER A 369 4.58 -8.29 -16.66
N VAL A 370 4.05 -7.14 -17.10
CA VAL A 370 3.36 -7.01 -18.38
C VAL A 370 4.10 -5.97 -19.20
N ALA A 371 4.52 -6.34 -20.41
CA ALA A 371 5.14 -5.42 -21.33
C ALA A 371 4.08 -4.55 -22.02
N ASP A 372 4.43 -3.29 -22.28
CA ASP A 372 3.60 -2.37 -23.03
C ASP A 372 3.70 -2.67 -24.54
N THR A 373 2.88 -3.62 -25.01
CA THR A 373 2.93 -4.15 -26.38
C THR A 373 1.68 -3.91 -27.20
N LEU A 374 0.60 -3.39 -26.61
CA LEU A 374 -0.67 -3.19 -27.31
C LEU A 374 -0.55 -2.06 -28.32
N ALA A 375 -0.83 -2.30 -29.60
CA ALA A 375 -0.76 -1.30 -30.69
C ALA A 375 0.56 -0.48 -30.72
N PRO A 376 1.73 -1.11 -30.91
CA PRO A 376 3.03 -0.45 -30.77
C PRO A 376 3.30 0.63 -31.82
N GLY A 377 2.62 0.56 -32.98
CA GLY A 377 2.72 1.56 -34.05
C GLY A 377 1.75 2.73 -33.93
N LEU A 378 0.92 2.76 -32.87
CA LEU A 378 -0.05 3.83 -32.68
C LEU A 378 0.66 5.16 -32.37
N SER A 379 0.32 6.21 -33.12
CA SER A 379 0.83 7.56 -32.92
C SER A 379 -0.31 8.53 -32.65
N VAL A 380 0.03 9.62 -31.96
CA VAL A 380 -0.87 10.70 -31.55
C VAL A 380 -0.23 12.05 -31.82
N GLN A 381 -1.07 13.07 -31.99
CA GLN A 381 -0.64 14.45 -32.08
C GLN A 381 -0.52 15.06 -30.67
N LYS A 382 0.40 16.02 -30.52
CA LYS A 382 0.55 16.73 -29.25
C LYS A 382 -0.73 17.51 -28.92
N GLY A 383 -1.30 17.26 -27.75
CA GLY A 383 -2.55 17.87 -27.28
C GLY A 383 -3.83 17.26 -27.87
N GLU A 384 -3.73 16.19 -28.66
CA GLU A 384 -4.89 15.41 -29.11
C GLU A 384 -5.60 14.82 -27.89
N ARG A 385 -6.92 15.02 -27.77
CA ARG A 385 -7.71 14.45 -26.67
C ARG A 385 -8.10 13.02 -27.01
N VAL A 386 -7.46 12.07 -26.36
CA VAL A 386 -7.61 10.64 -26.63
C VAL A 386 -8.26 9.96 -25.44
N LEU A 387 -9.37 9.27 -25.66
CA LEU A 387 -9.93 8.34 -24.69
C LEU A 387 -9.47 6.92 -25.01
N VAL A 388 -8.84 6.26 -24.04
CA VAL A 388 -8.55 4.82 -24.08
C VAL A 388 -9.54 4.09 -23.20
N VAL A 389 -10.27 3.13 -23.79
CA VAL A 389 -11.28 2.31 -23.11
C VAL A 389 -10.81 0.86 -23.08
N GLY A 390 -10.61 0.28 -21.90
CA GLY A 390 -10.46 -1.17 -21.74
C GLY A 390 -11.81 -1.88 -21.61
N THR A 391 -12.02 -2.99 -22.32
CA THR A 391 -13.27 -3.75 -22.18
C THR A 391 -13.23 -4.65 -20.95
N SER A 392 -14.18 -4.49 -20.04
CA SER A 392 -14.41 -5.35 -18.89
C SER A 392 -13.15 -5.60 -18.04
N GLU A 393 -12.66 -6.84 -17.98
CA GLU A 393 -11.47 -7.20 -17.20
C GLU A 393 -10.16 -6.90 -17.96
N PHE A 394 -10.23 -6.56 -19.26
CA PHE A 394 -9.07 -6.21 -20.09
C PHE A 394 -8.71 -4.72 -19.95
N VAL A 395 -8.17 -4.34 -18.79
CA VAL A 395 -7.94 -2.92 -18.44
C VAL A 395 -6.47 -2.53 -18.32
N TRP A 396 -5.58 -3.44 -17.95
CA TRP A 396 -4.19 -3.07 -17.69
C TRP A 396 -3.35 -2.80 -18.95
N ARG A 397 -3.44 -3.66 -19.96
CA ARG A 397 -2.74 -3.41 -21.24
C ARG A 397 -3.23 -2.11 -21.91
N PRO A 398 -4.55 -1.81 -21.91
CA PRO A 398 -5.05 -0.51 -22.35
C PRO A 398 -4.56 0.66 -21.48
N PHE A 399 -4.41 0.48 -20.16
CA PHE A 399 -3.82 1.49 -19.29
C PHE A 399 -2.35 1.77 -19.64
N LEU A 400 -1.54 0.74 -19.93
CA LEU A 400 -0.16 0.93 -20.39
C LEU A 400 -0.10 1.67 -21.73
N LEU A 401 -1.01 1.36 -22.66
CA LEU A 401 -1.18 2.12 -23.91
C LEU A 401 -1.50 3.60 -23.60
N ALA A 402 -2.45 3.87 -22.70
CA ALA A 402 -2.81 5.22 -22.29
C ALA A 402 -1.60 6.00 -21.73
N GLU A 403 -0.83 5.40 -20.81
CA GLU A 403 0.41 5.98 -20.27
C GLU A 403 1.45 6.25 -21.38
N ARG A 404 1.56 5.39 -22.39
CA ARG A 404 2.48 5.62 -23.53
C ARG A 404 2.02 6.80 -24.39
N LEU A 405 0.73 6.91 -24.67
CA LEU A 405 0.17 8.01 -25.46
C LEU A 405 0.29 9.36 -24.73
N GLU A 406 0.11 9.36 -23.41
CA GLU A 406 0.31 10.55 -22.57
C GLU A 406 1.78 11.01 -22.65
N LYS A 407 2.73 10.08 -22.52
CA LYS A 407 4.17 10.36 -22.68
C LYS A 407 4.54 10.87 -24.07
N ALA A 408 3.77 10.48 -25.11
CA ALA A 408 3.92 10.99 -26.47
C ALA A 408 3.32 12.40 -26.66
N GLY A 409 2.63 12.94 -25.65
CA GLY A 409 2.16 14.32 -25.58
C GLY A 409 0.67 14.51 -25.89
N ALA A 410 -0.13 13.45 -25.97
CA ALA A 410 -1.59 13.55 -26.04
C ALA A 410 -2.20 13.92 -24.67
N ASP A 411 -3.40 14.50 -24.70
CA ASP A 411 -4.26 14.68 -23.52
C ASP A 411 -5.10 13.41 -23.35
N VAL A 412 -4.63 12.50 -22.50
CA VAL A 412 -5.16 11.13 -22.44
C VAL A 412 -6.11 10.96 -21.26
N HIS A 413 -7.28 10.42 -21.55
CA HIS A 413 -8.24 9.95 -20.57
C HIS A 413 -8.33 8.42 -20.64
N PHE A 414 -8.54 7.79 -19.50
CA PHE A 414 -8.70 6.35 -19.40
C PHE A 414 -10.06 6.00 -18.78
N SER A 415 -10.71 4.98 -19.32
CA SER A 415 -11.94 4.40 -18.78
C SER A 415 -11.98 2.90 -19.04
N SER A 416 -12.92 2.22 -18.41
CA SER A 416 -13.27 0.84 -18.76
C SER A 416 -14.77 0.68 -18.96
N THR A 417 -15.16 -0.35 -19.69
CA THR A 417 -16.55 -0.82 -19.65
C THR A 417 -16.73 -1.69 -18.41
N SER A 418 -17.95 -1.73 -17.86
CA SER A 418 -18.30 -2.64 -16.77
C SER A 418 -19.71 -3.18 -16.94
N ARG A 419 -19.98 -4.35 -16.37
CA ARG A 419 -21.35 -4.88 -16.26
C ARG A 419 -22.14 -4.33 -15.07
N SER A 420 -21.53 -3.47 -14.25
CA SER A 420 -22.13 -2.92 -13.03
C SER A 420 -23.15 -1.83 -13.39
N PRO A 421 -24.46 -2.00 -13.09
CA PRO A 421 -25.50 -1.05 -13.47
C PRO A 421 -25.60 0.11 -12.47
N ILE A 422 -24.63 1.04 -12.53
CA ILE A 422 -24.62 2.26 -11.72
C ILE A 422 -25.75 3.20 -12.16
N ALA A 423 -26.51 3.70 -11.18
CA ALA A 423 -27.58 4.67 -11.42
C ALA A 423 -27.02 6.05 -11.82
N LEU A 424 -27.73 6.74 -12.72
CA LEU A 424 -27.41 8.13 -13.05
C LEU A 424 -27.74 9.05 -11.86
N GLY A 425 -26.84 9.99 -11.58
CA GLY A 425 -26.96 10.95 -10.49
C GLY A 425 -25.61 11.23 -9.83
N HIS A 426 -25.55 12.33 -9.08
CA HIS A 426 -24.35 12.77 -8.37
C HIS A 426 -23.12 12.91 -9.28
N ALA A 427 -22.20 11.95 -9.23
CA ALA A 427 -20.95 11.95 -10.00
C ALA A 427 -21.09 11.26 -11.37
N ILE A 428 -22.22 10.58 -11.63
CA ILE A 428 -22.48 9.84 -12.86
C ILE A 428 -23.53 10.59 -13.69
N ASP A 429 -23.06 11.40 -14.62
CA ASP A 429 -23.90 12.29 -15.44
C ASP A 429 -24.34 11.66 -16.77
N HIS A 430 -23.70 10.56 -17.16
CA HIS A 430 -23.97 9.88 -18.42
C HIS A 430 -23.63 8.40 -18.34
N ALA A 431 -24.43 7.59 -19.03
CA ALA A 431 -24.18 6.16 -19.21
C ALA A 431 -24.55 5.78 -20.64
N LEU A 432 -23.66 5.07 -21.30
CA LEU A 432 -23.96 4.28 -22.48
C LEU A 432 -24.20 2.83 -22.02
N SER A 433 -25.23 2.19 -22.54
CA SER A 433 -25.53 0.77 -22.31
C SER A 433 -25.49 0.04 -23.65
N PHE A 434 -24.85 -1.12 -23.67
CA PHE A 434 -24.63 -1.93 -24.87
C PHE A 434 -24.44 -3.40 -24.50
N SER A 435 -24.51 -4.32 -25.46
CA SER A 435 -24.26 -5.75 -25.19
C SER A 435 -22.80 -6.04 -24.81
N ASP A 436 -22.53 -7.11 -24.07
CA ASP A 436 -21.17 -7.53 -23.75
C ASP A 436 -20.39 -8.02 -25.00
N ASN A 437 -19.06 -7.89 -24.96
CA ASN A 437 -18.17 -8.33 -26.03
C ASN A 437 -17.74 -9.81 -25.92
N TYR A 438 -18.34 -10.56 -25.00
CA TYR A 438 -18.14 -12.01 -24.84
C TYR A 438 -19.30 -12.81 -25.45
N GLY A 439 -20.42 -12.18 -25.80
CA GLY A 439 -21.61 -12.83 -26.36
C GLY A 439 -22.46 -13.55 -25.31
N LEU A 440 -22.51 -13.02 -24.08
CA LEU A 440 -23.37 -13.55 -23.01
C LEU A 440 -24.78 -12.93 -23.01
N GLY A 441 -25.00 -11.87 -23.80
CA GLY A 441 -26.25 -11.11 -23.81
C GLY A 441 -26.44 -10.25 -22.57
N ILE A 442 -25.35 -9.96 -21.86
CA ILE A 442 -25.35 -9.16 -20.63
C ILE A 442 -25.18 -7.68 -21.00
N PRO A 443 -25.95 -6.76 -20.42
CA PRO A 443 -25.69 -5.33 -20.61
C PRO A 443 -24.38 -4.93 -19.94
N ASN A 444 -23.50 -4.31 -20.73
CA ASN A 444 -22.34 -3.58 -20.29
C ASN A 444 -22.59 -2.07 -20.40
N PHE A 445 -21.82 -1.32 -19.62
CA PHE A 445 -21.97 0.11 -19.45
C PHE A 445 -20.62 0.84 -19.62
N LEU A 446 -20.69 2.06 -20.13
CA LEU A 446 -19.59 3.04 -20.12
C LEU A 446 -20.10 4.36 -19.55
N TYR A 447 -19.49 4.80 -18.46
CA TYR A 447 -19.93 5.96 -17.70
C TYR A 447 -19.15 7.23 -18.03
N ASN A 448 -19.82 8.38 -17.96
CA ASN A 448 -19.23 9.71 -18.12
C ASN A 448 -18.44 9.94 -19.43
N VAL A 449 -18.78 9.20 -20.49
CA VAL A 449 -18.21 9.36 -21.83
C VAL A 449 -19.32 9.72 -22.81
N ARG A 450 -19.34 10.95 -23.31
CA ARG A 450 -20.34 11.42 -24.28
C ARG A 450 -19.80 11.36 -25.72
N PRO A 451 -20.66 11.07 -26.72
CA PRO A 451 -20.30 11.23 -28.14
C PRO A 451 -19.72 12.61 -28.43
N GLY A 452 -18.59 12.66 -29.14
CA GLY A 452 -17.91 13.91 -29.52
C GLY A 452 -17.11 14.61 -28.40
N GLN A 453 -16.98 14.01 -27.22
CA GLN A 453 -16.18 14.56 -26.12
C GLN A 453 -14.67 14.54 -26.41
N PHE A 454 -14.21 13.53 -27.15
CA PHE A 454 -12.80 13.27 -27.45
C PHE A 454 -12.55 13.37 -28.95
N ASP A 455 -11.32 13.75 -29.32
CA ASP A 455 -10.91 13.82 -30.72
C ASP A 455 -10.72 12.41 -31.29
N ARG A 456 -10.33 11.46 -30.43
CA ARG A 456 -10.15 10.05 -30.76
C ARG A 456 -10.56 9.13 -29.60
N VAL A 457 -11.24 8.03 -29.90
CA VAL A 457 -11.62 7.01 -28.92
C VAL A 457 -11.05 5.66 -29.35
N LEU A 458 -10.33 5.00 -28.45
CA LEU A 458 -9.68 3.71 -28.67
C LEU A 458 -10.33 2.67 -27.76
N ILE A 459 -11.09 1.74 -28.34
CA ILE A 459 -11.69 0.62 -27.59
C ILE A 459 -10.75 -0.57 -27.69
N CYS A 460 -10.12 -0.91 -26.58
CA CYS A 460 -9.17 -2.00 -26.48
C CYS A 460 -9.84 -3.26 -25.95
N THR A 461 -9.74 -4.36 -26.67
CA THR A 461 -10.45 -5.61 -26.35
C THR A 461 -9.55 -6.85 -26.36
N GLU A 462 -9.88 -7.83 -25.52
CA GLU A 462 -9.28 -9.18 -25.52
C GLU A 462 -10.08 -10.19 -26.36
N THR A 463 -11.26 -9.80 -26.86
CA THR A 463 -12.06 -10.58 -27.80
C THR A 463 -11.85 -10.10 -29.23
N PRO A 464 -12.19 -10.91 -30.27
CA PRO A 464 -12.05 -10.48 -31.65
C PRO A 464 -12.76 -9.16 -31.95
N ARG A 465 -12.25 -8.36 -32.90
CA ARG A 465 -12.84 -7.07 -33.28
C ARG A 465 -14.36 -7.12 -33.51
N GLN A 466 -14.86 -8.16 -34.18
CA GLN A 466 -16.29 -8.31 -34.47
C GLN A 466 -17.18 -8.53 -33.24
N ALA A 467 -16.59 -8.86 -32.09
CA ALA A 467 -17.32 -9.06 -30.85
C ALA A 467 -17.57 -7.73 -30.12
N VAL A 468 -16.86 -6.65 -30.46
CA VAL A 468 -17.11 -5.32 -29.89
C VAL A 468 -18.45 -4.78 -30.43
N PRO A 469 -19.36 -4.31 -29.57
CA PRO A 469 -20.68 -3.86 -30.00
C PRO A 469 -20.61 -2.72 -31.03
N ALA A 470 -21.25 -2.92 -32.19
CA ALA A 470 -21.30 -1.92 -33.26
C ALA A 470 -21.92 -0.60 -32.78
N GLU A 471 -22.96 -0.67 -31.94
CA GLU A 471 -23.61 0.50 -31.35
C GLU A 471 -22.66 1.37 -30.51
N LEU A 472 -21.72 0.75 -29.77
CA LEU A 472 -20.71 1.48 -29.01
C LEU A 472 -19.68 2.14 -29.94
N ILE A 473 -19.21 1.40 -30.95
CA ILE A 473 -18.26 1.89 -31.95
C ILE A 473 -18.84 3.10 -32.69
N GLU A 474 -20.08 2.99 -33.15
CA GLU A 474 -20.79 4.04 -33.87
C GLU A 474 -21.08 5.25 -32.98
N ALA A 475 -21.56 5.04 -31.74
CA ALA A 475 -21.87 6.12 -30.82
C ALA A 475 -20.63 6.98 -30.48
N LEU A 476 -19.45 6.37 -30.40
CA LEU A 476 -18.22 7.05 -30.04
C LEU A 476 -17.30 7.38 -31.22
N ASN A 477 -17.66 6.96 -32.44
CA ASN A 477 -16.77 6.97 -33.60
C ASN A 477 -15.39 6.38 -33.27
N ALA A 478 -15.39 5.20 -32.64
CA ALA A 478 -14.21 4.63 -32.02
C ALA A 478 -13.39 3.72 -32.94
N GLU A 479 -12.08 3.66 -32.70
CA GLU A 479 -11.19 2.66 -33.27
C GLU A 479 -11.06 1.48 -32.31
N VAL A 480 -11.33 0.26 -32.81
CA VAL A 480 -11.08 -0.95 -32.04
C VAL A 480 -9.61 -1.34 -32.12
N ILE A 481 -9.01 -1.63 -30.96
CA ILE A 481 -7.63 -2.08 -30.78
C ILE A 481 -7.66 -3.49 -30.19
N CYS A 482 -7.08 -4.45 -30.89
CA CYS A 482 -6.92 -5.84 -30.44
C CYS A 482 -5.62 -6.39 -31.05
N ASP A 483 -4.95 -7.31 -30.34
CA ASP A 483 -3.89 -8.09 -30.95
C ASP A 483 -4.52 -9.32 -31.61
N GLU A 484 -4.39 -9.39 -32.93
CA GLU A 484 -4.84 -10.52 -33.76
C GLU A 484 -3.70 -11.50 -34.05
#